data_AF-A0A920MY93-F1
#
_entry.id   AF-A0A920MY93-F1
#
_cell.length_a   1.000
_cell.length_b   1.000
_cell.length_c   1.000
_cell.angle_alpha   90.00
_cell.angle_beta   90.00
_cell.angle_gamma   90.00
#
_symmetry.space_group_name_H-M   'P 1'
#
loop_
_entity.id
_entity.type
_entity.pdbx_description
1 polymer ?
#
loop_
_entity_poly.entity_id
_entity_poly.type
_entity_poly.pdbx_seq_one_letter_code
_entity_poly.pdbx_strand_id
1 'polypeptide(L)'
;MSRSWNRMQVVFMALAVMSLTTVANAAAPAKPKGLGDPGALTSLKVEPNLADKGITMRGRDARQQLYVTGVYSSGQLRDFTHKVKYSVAPAGGSESRRDRAGDAFN
;
A
#
# COMPACT_ATOMS: atom_id res chain seq x y z
N MET A 1 62.31 -51.23 -9.47
CA MET A 1 61.10 -51.13 -10.32
C MET A 1 59.90 -50.79 -9.45
N SER A 2 59.48 -49.53 -9.32
CA SER A 2 58.25 -49.14 -8.58
C SER A 2 57.81 -47.68 -8.79
N ARG A 3 57.95 -47.14 -10.02
CA ARG A 3 57.56 -45.75 -10.36
C ARG A 3 56.32 -45.63 -11.28
N SER A 4 55.51 -46.67 -11.40
CA SER A 4 54.31 -46.67 -12.26
C SER A 4 52.98 -46.54 -11.51
N TRP A 5 52.94 -46.73 -10.18
CA TRP A 5 51.69 -46.77 -9.41
C TRP A 5 51.02 -45.40 -9.20
N ASN A 6 51.81 -44.33 -9.06
CA ASN A 6 51.29 -42.98 -8.81
C ASN A 6 50.71 -42.27 -10.06
N ARG A 7 50.96 -42.79 -11.27
CA ARG A 7 50.50 -42.12 -12.51
C ARG A 7 49.06 -42.49 -12.88
N MET A 8 48.60 -43.69 -12.55
CA MET A 8 47.22 -44.10 -12.78
C MET A 8 46.24 -43.47 -11.78
N GLN A 9 46.64 -43.31 -10.51
CA GLN A 9 45.77 -42.69 -9.49
C GLN A 9 45.50 -41.19 -9.72
N VAL A 10 46.45 -40.44 -10.29
CA VAL A 10 46.27 -39.01 -10.60
C VAL A 10 45.38 -38.81 -11.84
N VAL A 11 45.46 -39.71 -12.83
CA VAL A 11 44.61 -39.65 -14.03
C VAL A 11 43.16 -39.98 -13.70
N PHE A 12 42.90 -40.91 -12.77
CA PHE A 12 41.54 -41.19 -12.30
C PHE A 12 40.94 -40.07 -11.44
N MET A 13 41.76 -39.30 -10.72
CA MET A 13 41.29 -38.14 -9.93
C MET A 13 41.00 -36.89 -10.77
N ALA A 14 41.67 -36.71 -11.92
CA ALA A 14 41.44 -35.54 -12.78
C ALA A 14 40.12 -35.62 -13.58
N LEU A 15 39.62 -36.83 -13.88
CA LEU A 15 38.38 -37.05 -14.64
C LEU A 15 37.11 -36.92 -13.79
N ALA A 16 37.21 -37.03 -12.46
CA ALA A 16 36.05 -36.93 -11.56
C ALA A 16 35.65 -35.47 -11.22
N VAL A 17 36.54 -34.50 -11.47
CA VAL A 17 36.32 -33.09 -11.07
C VAL A 17 35.64 -32.26 -12.18
N MET A 18 35.45 -32.83 -13.38
CA MET A 18 35.07 -32.04 -14.56
C MET A 18 33.58 -32.07 -14.95
N SER A 19 32.71 -32.74 -14.18
CA SER A 19 31.34 -33.02 -14.63
C SER A 19 30.21 -32.31 -13.88
N LEU A 20 30.48 -31.34 -13.01
CA LEU A 20 29.42 -30.69 -12.23
C LEU A 20 29.50 -29.16 -12.24
N THR A 21 29.52 -28.56 -13.43
CA THR A 21 29.27 -27.11 -13.59
C THR A 21 27.88 -26.91 -14.20
N THR A 22 26.84 -27.05 -13.36
CA THR A 22 25.50 -26.56 -13.69
C THR A 22 25.51 -25.04 -13.59
N VAL A 23 25.61 -24.35 -14.72
CA VAL A 23 25.44 -22.90 -14.79
C VAL A 23 23.98 -22.60 -14.47
N ALA A 24 23.70 -22.08 -13.28
CA ALA A 24 22.37 -21.61 -12.92
C ALA A 24 22.02 -20.40 -13.79
N ASN A 25 21.19 -20.62 -14.81
CA ASN A 25 20.70 -19.57 -15.68
C ASN A 25 19.65 -18.76 -14.91
N ALA A 26 20.08 -17.72 -14.21
CA ALA A 26 19.19 -16.79 -13.52
C ALA A 26 18.35 -16.05 -14.56
N ALA A 27 17.08 -16.43 -14.68
CA ALA A 27 16.12 -15.69 -15.50
C ALA A 27 16.05 -14.25 -15.00
N ALA A 28 16.24 -13.29 -15.92
CA ALA A 28 16.11 -11.87 -15.60
C ALA A 28 14.73 -11.61 -14.97
N PRO A 29 14.65 -10.79 -13.91
CA PRO A 29 13.38 -10.51 -13.25
C PRO A 29 12.44 -9.87 -14.29
N ALA A 30 11.35 -10.57 -14.59
CA ALA A 30 10.33 -10.06 -15.50
C ALA A 30 9.79 -8.75 -14.90
N LYS A 31 9.92 -7.65 -15.63
CA LYS A 31 9.43 -6.34 -15.20
C LYS A 31 7.93 -6.49 -14.95
N PRO A 32 7.43 -6.21 -13.73
CA PRO A 32 6.02 -6.40 -13.44
C PRO A 32 5.21 -5.55 -14.43
N LYS A 33 4.35 -6.22 -15.20
CA LYS A 33 3.32 -5.55 -16.00
C LYS A 33 2.44 -4.81 -15.00
N GLY A 34 2.70 -3.52 -14.82
CA GLY A 34 1.83 -2.64 -14.06
C GLY A 34 0.42 -2.67 -14.64
N LEU A 35 -0.55 -2.15 -13.90
CA LEU A 35 -1.98 -2.25 -14.20
C LEU A 35 -2.42 -1.47 -15.46
N GLY A 36 -1.48 -0.99 -16.28
CA GLY A 36 -1.73 -0.18 -17.47
C GLY A 36 -2.17 1.24 -17.14
N ASP A 37 -2.61 1.97 -18.16
CA ASP A 37 -3.24 3.28 -17.98
C ASP A 37 -4.66 3.09 -17.41
N PRO A 38 -5.01 3.68 -16.26
CA PRO A 38 -6.34 3.55 -15.68
C PRO A 38 -7.45 4.21 -16.51
N GLY A 39 -7.12 5.07 -17.48
CA GLY A 39 -8.11 5.77 -18.29
C GLY A 39 -8.69 6.99 -17.56
N ALA A 40 -9.94 7.33 -17.85
CA ALA A 40 -10.59 8.49 -17.28
C ALA A 40 -11.10 8.22 -15.85
N LEU A 41 -11.02 9.22 -14.96
CA LEU A 41 -11.63 9.15 -13.63
C LEU A 41 -13.15 9.28 -13.79
N THR A 42 -13.88 8.24 -13.37
CA THR A 42 -15.35 8.17 -13.48
C THR A 42 -16.03 8.73 -12.23
N SER A 43 -15.53 8.39 -11.03
CA SER A 43 -16.12 8.86 -9.78
C SER A 43 -15.11 8.89 -8.63
N LEU A 44 -15.43 9.66 -7.58
CA LEU A 44 -14.74 9.64 -6.30
C LEU A 44 -15.65 9.01 -5.25
N LYS A 45 -15.15 7.98 -4.59
CA LYS A 45 -15.82 7.33 -3.47
C LYS A 45 -15.17 7.81 -2.17
N VAL A 46 -15.95 8.39 -1.27
CA VAL A 46 -15.50 8.86 0.04
C VAL A 46 -16.08 7.94 1.10
N GLU A 47 -15.20 7.38 1.93
CA GLU A 47 -15.56 6.42 2.96
C GLU A 47 -14.81 6.76 4.26
N PRO A 48 -15.31 6.35 5.44
CA PRO A 48 -16.47 5.48 5.69
C PRO A 48 -17.80 6.19 5.48
N ASN A 49 -18.68 5.61 4.67
CA ASN A 49 -20.08 6.04 4.55
C ASN A 49 -20.98 4.87 4.94
N LEU A 50 -21.13 4.63 6.25
CA LEU A 50 -21.73 3.42 6.80
C LEU A 50 -23.20 3.17 6.40
N ALA A 51 -23.89 4.15 5.81
CA ALA A 51 -25.31 4.03 5.46
C ALA A 51 -25.75 4.90 4.28
N ASP A 52 -24.82 5.39 3.45
CA ASP A 52 -25.06 6.41 2.41
C ASP A 52 -25.69 7.73 2.91
N LYS A 53 -25.88 7.87 4.24
CA LYS A 53 -26.45 9.04 4.91
C LYS A 53 -25.42 10.14 5.17
N GLY A 54 -24.17 9.92 4.75
CA GLY A 54 -23.06 10.84 4.99
C GLY A 54 -22.32 10.54 6.30
N ILE A 55 -21.16 11.17 6.46
CA ILE A 55 -20.30 10.99 7.63
C ILE A 55 -20.80 11.90 8.75
N THR A 56 -21.29 11.31 9.84
CA THR A 56 -21.69 12.05 11.04
C THR A 56 -20.74 11.70 12.19
N MET A 57 -20.10 12.72 12.75
CA MET A 57 -19.26 12.58 13.93
C MET A 57 -20.01 13.14 15.14
N ARG A 58 -20.11 12.37 16.23
CA ARG A 58 -20.80 12.77 17.46
C ARG A 58 -19.82 12.78 18.63
N GLY A 59 -19.77 13.89 19.35
CA GLY A 59 -18.92 14.07 20.53
C GLY A 59 -17.93 15.22 20.35
N ARG A 60 -17.61 15.90 21.46
CA ARG A 60 -16.72 17.07 21.48
C ARG A 60 -15.35 16.79 20.86
N ASP A 61 -14.83 15.59 21.09
CA ASP A 61 -13.50 15.16 20.65
C ASP A 61 -13.57 14.00 19.63
N ALA A 62 -14.69 13.88 18.92
CA ALA A 62 -14.87 12.84 17.91
C ALA A 62 -13.86 13.04 16.77
N ARG A 63 -13.22 11.95 16.34
CA ARG A 63 -12.29 11.92 15.20
C ARG A 63 -12.65 10.76 14.30
N GLN A 64 -12.61 10.99 12.99
CA GLN A 64 -12.84 9.96 12.00
C GLN A 64 -11.86 10.14 10.84
N GLN A 65 -11.22 9.04 10.44
CA GLN A 65 -10.38 9.02 9.26
C GLN A 65 -11.25 8.86 8.02
N LEU A 66 -10.99 9.68 7.00
CA LEU A 66 -11.61 9.56 5.69
C LEU A 66 -10.60 8.99 4.70
N TYR A 67 -11.07 8.12 3.83
CA TYR A 67 -10.34 7.60 2.69
C TYR A 67 -11.12 7.92 1.41
N VAL A 68 -10.37 8.36 0.39
CA VAL A 68 -10.94 8.76 -0.89
C VAL A 68 -10.35 7.89 -1.98
N THR A 69 -11.23 7.19 -2.68
CA THR A 69 -10.87 6.26 -3.76
C THR A 69 -11.37 6.82 -5.08
N GLY A 70 -10.48 6.98 -6.06
CA GLY A 70 -10.84 7.27 -7.44
C GLY A 70 -11.19 5.99 -8.18
N VAL A 71 -12.39 5.94 -8.74
CA VAL A 71 -12.87 4.85 -9.61
C VAL A 71 -12.67 5.26 -11.05
N TYR A 72 -11.90 4.49 -11.80
CA TYR A 72 -11.58 4.78 -13.19
C TYR A 72 -12.41 3.94 -14.17
N SER A 73 -12.49 4.40 -15.43
CA SER A 73 -13.22 3.73 -16.50
C SER A 73 -12.74 2.30 -16.77
N SER A 74 -11.47 2.00 -16.49
CA SER A 74 -10.93 0.64 -16.60
C SER A 74 -11.29 -0.28 -15.42
N GLY A 75 -12.09 0.20 -14.45
CA GLY A 75 -12.36 -0.49 -13.18
C GLY A 75 -11.22 -0.41 -12.16
N GLN A 76 -10.14 0.31 -12.47
CA GLN A 76 -9.03 0.52 -11.54
C GLN A 76 -9.46 1.43 -10.39
N LEU A 77 -9.06 1.05 -9.18
CA LEU A 77 -9.21 1.87 -7.98
C LEU A 77 -7.85 2.48 -7.63
N ARG A 78 -7.82 3.79 -7.38
CA ARG A 78 -6.61 4.46 -6.90
C ARG A 78 -6.88 5.24 -5.63
N ASP A 79 -5.90 5.25 -4.75
CA ASP A 79 -5.94 6.09 -3.56
C ASP A 79 -5.76 7.57 -3.95
N PHE A 80 -6.73 8.36 -3.52
CA PHE A 80 -6.80 9.81 -3.66
C PHE A 80 -6.85 10.50 -2.30
N THR A 81 -6.74 9.76 -1.19
CA THR A 81 -6.84 10.28 0.18
C THR A 81 -5.92 11.47 0.42
N HIS A 82 -4.72 11.46 -0.15
CA HIS A 82 -3.73 12.55 -0.03
C HIS A 82 -3.70 13.53 -1.23
N LYS A 83 -4.53 13.29 -2.25
CA LYS A 83 -4.57 14.12 -3.46
C LYS A 83 -5.74 15.10 -3.47
N VAL A 84 -6.76 14.86 -2.65
CA VAL A 84 -7.92 15.74 -2.53
C VAL A 84 -7.70 16.82 -1.47
N LYS A 85 -8.42 17.93 -1.61
CA LYS A 85 -8.47 19.00 -0.61
C LYS A 85 -9.69 18.80 0.28
N TYR A 86 -9.48 18.71 1.59
CA TYR A 86 -10.56 18.69 2.58
C TYR A 86 -10.82 20.11 3.09
N SER A 87 -12.09 20.49 3.22
CA SER A 87 -12.51 21.77 3.80
C SER A 87 -13.64 21.52 4.81
N VAL A 88 -13.68 22.34 5.87
CA VAL A 88 -14.69 22.27 6.93
C VAL A 88 -15.37 23.62 7.03
N ALA A 89 -16.71 23.62 7.03
CA ALA A 89 -17.52 24.81 7.20
C ALA A 89 -18.66 24.53 8.20
N PRO A 90 -18.89 25.43 9.19
CA PRO A 90 -18.08 26.60 9.53
C PRO A 90 -16.70 26.21 10.08
N ALA A 91 -15.68 27.02 9.79
CA ALA A 91 -14.33 26.81 10.28
C ALA A 91 -14.27 27.14 11.78
N GLY A 92 -14.29 26.11 12.62
CA GLY A 92 -14.42 26.25 14.06
C GLY A 92 -15.89 26.17 14.48
N GLY A 93 -16.23 25.14 15.27
CA GLY A 93 -17.58 24.96 15.78
C GLY A 93 -18.07 26.21 16.52
N SER A 94 -19.30 26.60 16.22
CA SER A 94 -20.02 27.65 16.92
C SER A 94 -20.12 27.30 18.41
N GLU A 95 -19.25 27.89 19.24
CA GLU A 95 -19.39 27.94 20.69
C GLU A 95 -20.61 28.84 21.01
N SER A 96 -21.81 28.25 20.99
CA SER A 96 -23.00 28.90 21.54
C SER A 96 -22.95 28.73 23.05
N ARG A 97 -22.08 29.51 23.71
CA ARG A 97 -22.07 29.70 25.16
C ARG A 97 -23.44 30.27 25.53
N ARG A 98 -24.35 29.40 26.00
CA ARG A 98 -25.59 29.85 26.64
C ARG A 98 -25.18 30.67 27.85
N ASP A 99 -25.51 31.95 27.81
CA ASP A 99 -25.21 32.91 28.85
C ASP A 99 -25.70 32.39 30.21
N ARG A 100 -24.76 32.40 31.16
CA ARG A 100 -25.02 32.34 32.59
C ARG A 100 -25.95 33.49 32.93
N ALA A 101 -27.24 33.21 33.11
CA ALA A 101 -28.20 34.12 33.71
C ALA A 101 -28.75 33.47 34.98
N GLY A 102 -28.42 34.07 36.12
CA GLY A 102 -29.16 33.85 37.36
C GLY A 102 -28.40 33.11 38.45
N ASP A 103 -27.26 33.66 38.89
CA ASP A 103 -27.01 33.67 40.33
C ASP A 103 -28.15 34.46 40.99
N ALA A 104 -28.93 33.83 41.87
CA ALA A 104 -29.51 34.47 43.04
C ALA A 104 -30.10 33.40 43.96
N PHE A 105 -29.43 33.23 45.09
CA PHE A 105 -30.02 32.73 46.31
C PHE A 105 -31.36 33.43 46.58
N ASN A 106 -32.42 32.64 46.75
CA ASN A 106 -33.41 32.83 47.81
C ASN A 106 -34.06 31.47 48.11
#